data_AF-A0A1M6GJK8-F1
#
_entry.id   AF-A0A1M6GJK8-F1
#
_cell.length_a   1.000
_cell.length_b   1.000
_cell.length_c   1.000
_cell.angle_alpha   90.00
_cell.angle_beta   90.00
_cell.angle_gamma   90.00
#
_symmetry.space_group_name_H-M   'P 1'
#
loop_
_entity.id
_entity.type
_entity.pdbx_description
1 polymer ?
#
loop_
_entity_poly.entity_id
_entity_poly.type
_entity_poly.pdbx_seq_one_letter_code
_entity_poly.pdbx_strand_id
1 'polypeptide(L)'
;MDFPDATSRPSSTAVPAPRPPSGGGVRGSAGPGPVRGPARTARWAVAAALWSLFYVASKVAYALDGRLGVTGGPRVAADSYAAYGPGEVAAAQWANAGVGLGAALLFALCALPSARRVPRRLSLPLLGGVAAVVLAGAVGMVVRDLSAGSGGTFFGLYCLVWGVLATGVTVGLARRRP
;
A
#
# COMPACT_ATOMS: atom_id res chain seq x y z
N MET A 1 36.07 64.30 -66.53
CA MET A 1 35.66 63.29 -65.55
C MET A 1 36.83 63.06 -64.63
N ASP A 2 36.70 63.55 -63.41
CA ASP A 2 37.67 63.53 -62.30
C ASP A 2 37.87 62.12 -61.69
N PHE A 3 39.12 61.87 -61.26
CA PHE A 3 39.70 61.12 -60.11
C PHE A 3 38.83 60.14 -59.27
N PRO A 4 39.41 59.17 -58.49
CA PRO A 4 40.79 59.15 -57.96
C PRO A 4 41.56 57.81 -57.92
N ASP A 5 42.85 58.00 -57.65
CA ASP A 5 43.87 57.07 -57.16
C ASP A 5 43.52 56.57 -55.74
N ALA A 6 43.74 55.29 -55.46
CA ALA A 6 43.51 54.69 -54.14
C ALA A 6 44.56 53.61 -53.83
N THR A 7 45.72 54.07 -53.39
CA THR A 7 46.65 53.30 -52.57
C THR A 7 46.09 53.17 -51.15
N SER A 8 45.86 51.94 -50.68
CA SER A 8 45.82 51.62 -49.24
C SER A 8 45.86 50.10 -49.00
N ARG A 9 46.90 49.65 -48.29
CA ARG A 9 47.10 48.28 -47.75
C ARG A 9 46.06 47.97 -46.66
N PRO A 10 45.89 46.68 -46.28
CA PRO A 10 46.51 46.30 -45.02
C PRO A 10 47.14 44.89 -44.97
N SER A 11 48.17 44.82 -44.15
CA SER A 11 48.77 43.65 -43.52
C SER A 11 47.75 42.80 -42.75
N SER A 12 47.92 41.48 -42.72
CA SER A 12 47.90 40.64 -41.49
C SER A 12 47.59 39.18 -41.83
N THR A 13 48.64 38.40 -42.14
CA THR A 13 48.63 36.94 -42.00
C THR A 13 49.12 36.61 -40.60
N ALA A 14 48.19 36.34 -39.69
CA ALA A 14 48.45 35.60 -38.46
C ALA A 14 47.26 34.67 -38.20
N VAL A 15 47.41 33.41 -38.64
CA VAL A 15 46.49 32.32 -38.32
C VAL A 15 46.64 32.00 -36.83
N PRO A 16 45.58 32.04 -36.01
CA PRO A 16 45.66 31.59 -34.63
C PRO A 16 45.78 30.06 -34.57
N ALA A 17 46.70 29.57 -33.74
CA ALA A 17 46.88 28.15 -33.48
C ALA A 17 45.59 27.49 -32.90
N PRO A 18 45.35 26.20 -33.20
CA PRO A 18 44.19 25.48 -32.67
C PRO A 18 44.25 25.37 -31.14
N ARG A 19 43.14 25.70 -30.48
CA ARG A 19 42.96 25.52 -29.03
C ARG A 19 42.95 24.00 -28.69
N PRO A 20 43.58 23.58 -27.58
CA PRO A 20 43.44 22.22 -27.10
C PRO A 20 41.98 21.94 -26.69
N PRO A 21 41.50 20.69 -26.85
CA PRO A 21 40.15 20.32 -26.48
C PRO A 21 39.96 20.53 -24.97
N SER A 22 39.06 21.47 -24.64
CA SER A 22 38.51 21.63 -23.30
C SER A 22 37.93 20.30 -22.87
N GLY A 23 38.55 19.71 -21.84
CA GLY A 23 38.21 18.41 -21.28
C GLY A 23 36.70 18.26 -21.15
N GLY A 24 36.15 17.33 -21.93
CA GLY A 24 34.78 16.89 -21.81
C GLY A 24 34.59 16.32 -20.42
N GLY A 25 34.10 17.17 -19.51
CA GLY A 25 33.56 16.73 -18.24
C GLY A 25 32.50 15.69 -18.56
N VAL A 26 32.82 14.44 -18.24
CA VAL A 26 31.89 13.32 -18.22
C VAL A 26 30.81 13.72 -17.22
N ARG A 27 29.77 14.41 -17.70
CA ARG A 27 28.51 14.53 -16.99
C ARG A 27 27.98 13.11 -16.93
N GLY A 28 28.24 12.45 -15.80
CA GLY A 28 27.57 11.22 -15.43
C GLY A 28 26.09 11.44 -15.62
N SER A 29 25.54 10.81 -16.66
CA SER A 29 24.13 10.67 -16.88
C SER A 29 23.60 9.83 -15.71
N ALA A 30 23.24 10.52 -14.63
CA ALA A 30 22.34 9.98 -13.63
C ALA A 30 21.02 9.70 -14.36
N GLY A 31 20.93 8.50 -14.93
CA GLY A 31 19.71 8.00 -15.55
C GLY A 31 18.57 8.14 -14.55
N PRO A 32 17.34 8.46 -15.01
CA PRO A 32 16.20 8.61 -14.13
C PRO A 32 16.06 7.34 -13.31
N GLY A 33 16.29 7.45 -11.99
CA GLY A 33 16.18 6.33 -11.08
C GLY A 33 14.82 5.65 -11.24
N PRO A 34 14.74 4.32 -11.09
CA PRO A 34 13.53 3.57 -11.38
C PRO A 34 12.34 4.15 -10.58
N VAL A 35 11.24 4.42 -11.29
CA VAL A 35 9.98 4.93 -10.73
C VAL A 35 9.35 3.84 -9.84
N ARG A 36 9.85 3.70 -8.61
CA ARG A 36 9.50 2.63 -7.66
C ARG A 36 8.13 2.81 -6.97
N GLY A 37 7.38 3.87 -7.28
CA GLY A 37 6.16 4.26 -6.57
C GLY A 37 4.93 3.37 -6.84
N PRO A 38 4.44 3.28 -8.09
CA PRO A 38 3.15 2.63 -8.38
C PRO A 38 3.16 1.12 -8.21
N ALA A 39 4.22 0.46 -8.70
CA ALA A 39 4.36 -1.00 -8.63
C ALA A 39 4.47 -1.52 -7.19
N ARG A 40 5.12 -0.76 -6.30
CA ARG A 40 5.23 -1.11 -4.89
C ARG A 40 3.85 -1.10 -4.23
N THR A 41 3.07 -0.03 -4.37
CA THR A 41 1.71 0.04 -3.80
C THR A 41 0.82 -1.08 -4.33
N ALA A 42 0.91 -1.42 -5.62
CA ALA A 42 0.14 -2.52 -6.20
C ALA A 42 0.50 -3.88 -5.56
N ARG A 43 1.79 -4.15 -5.31
CA ARG A 43 2.23 -5.37 -4.60
C ARG A 43 1.69 -5.44 -3.17
N TRP A 44 1.76 -4.33 -2.42
CA TRP A 44 1.18 -4.25 -1.07
C TRP A 44 -0.34 -4.50 -1.10
N ALA A 45 -1.02 -3.95 -2.11
CA ALA A 45 -2.45 -4.10 -2.27
C ALA A 45 -2.86 -5.54 -2.63
N VAL A 46 -2.15 -6.20 -3.54
CA VAL A 46 -2.37 -7.62 -3.84
C VAL A 46 -2.10 -8.49 -2.61
N ALA A 47 -0.99 -8.26 -1.91
CA ALA A 47 -0.67 -8.99 -0.69
C ALA A 47 -1.75 -8.79 0.39
N ALA A 48 -2.21 -7.57 0.62
CA ALA A 48 -3.30 -7.27 1.55
C ALA A 48 -4.61 -7.97 1.17
N ALA A 49 -4.96 -7.95 -0.12
CA ALA A 49 -6.17 -8.60 -0.64
C ALA A 49 -6.13 -10.12 -0.40
N LEU A 50 -5.02 -10.78 -0.79
CA LEU A 50 -4.84 -12.22 -0.58
C LEU A 50 -4.82 -12.58 0.90
N TRP A 51 -4.16 -11.76 1.73
CA TRP A 51 -4.10 -11.98 3.18
C TRP A 51 -5.49 -11.90 3.82
N SER A 52 -6.33 -10.95 3.41
CA SER A 52 -7.73 -10.84 3.88
C SER A 52 -8.56 -12.10 3.61
N LEU A 53 -8.25 -12.87 2.56
CA LEU A 53 -9.00 -14.09 2.23
C LEU A 53 -8.84 -15.17 3.29
N PHE A 54 -7.74 -15.20 4.06
CA PHE A 54 -7.61 -16.13 5.18
C PHE A 54 -8.65 -15.84 6.29
N TYR A 55 -8.91 -14.57 6.57
CA TYR A 55 -9.98 -14.18 7.50
C TYR A 55 -11.36 -14.56 6.95
N VAL A 56 -11.60 -14.34 5.64
CA VAL A 56 -12.85 -14.75 5.00
C VAL A 56 -13.05 -16.25 5.11
N ALA A 57 -12.06 -17.05 4.74
CA ALA A 57 -12.10 -18.51 4.84
C ALA A 57 -12.38 -18.96 6.28
N SER A 58 -11.71 -18.33 7.25
CA SER A 58 -12.00 -18.60 8.66
C SER A 58 -13.44 -18.26 9.04
N LYS A 59 -13.98 -17.13 8.58
CA LYS A 59 -15.36 -16.75 8.94
C LYS A 59 -16.40 -17.63 8.29
N VAL A 60 -16.16 -18.06 7.05
CA VAL A 60 -17.01 -19.04 6.35
C VAL A 60 -17.02 -20.37 7.10
N ALA A 61 -15.87 -20.90 7.51
CA ALA A 61 -15.80 -22.16 8.27
C ALA A 61 -16.63 -22.09 9.56
N TYR A 62 -16.46 -21.02 10.34
CA TYR A 62 -17.21 -20.82 11.59
C TYR A 62 -18.71 -20.56 11.35
N ALA A 63 -19.09 -19.94 10.22
CA ALA A 63 -20.48 -19.76 9.85
C ALA A 63 -21.16 -21.08 9.50
N LEU A 64 -20.46 -21.97 8.77
CA LEU A 64 -20.94 -23.31 8.44
C LEU A 64 -21.11 -24.17 9.70
N ASP A 65 -20.21 -24.03 10.67
CA ASP A 65 -20.29 -24.72 11.96
C ASP A 65 -21.31 -24.09 12.92
N GLY A 66 -21.86 -22.90 12.62
CA GLY A 66 -22.73 -22.15 13.53
C GLY A 66 -22.04 -21.71 14.82
N ARG A 67 -20.72 -21.49 14.78
CA ARG A 67 -19.89 -21.19 15.97
C ARG A 67 -19.36 -19.77 15.94
N LEU A 68 -19.23 -19.17 17.12
CA LEU A 68 -18.49 -17.93 17.29
C LEU A 68 -16.99 -18.20 17.31
N GLY A 69 -16.22 -17.24 16.79
CA GLY A 69 -14.76 -17.28 16.82
C GLY A 69 -14.12 -16.97 15.48
N VAL A 70 -12.82 -17.27 15.43
CA VAL A 70 -11.93 -17.13 14.29
C VAL A 70 -10.73 -18.06 14.49
N THR A 71 -10.16 -18.55 13.41
CA THR A 71 -9.02 -19.49 13.42
C THR A 71 -7.82 -18.84 14.09
N GLY A 72 -7.24 -19.52 15.08
CA GLY A 72 -6.12 -18.99 15.88
C GLY A 72 -6.51 -17.84 16.83
N GLY A 73 -7.80 -17.54 16.96
CA GLY A 73 -8.33 -16.50 17.82
C GLY A 73 -8.51 -16.96 19.28
N PRO A 74 -8.83 -16.02 20.17
CA PRO A 74 -9.04 -16.35 21.58
C PRO A 74 -10.23 -17.29 21.76
N ARG A 75 -10.18 -18.08 22.83
CA ARG A 75 -11.28 -18.95 23.25
C ARG A 75 -12.54 -18.12 23.50
N VAL A 76 -13.64 -18.53 22.88
CA VAL A 76 -14.94 -17.89 23.06
C VAL A 76 -15.64 -18.52 24.27
N ALA A 77 -16.03 -17.70 25.24
CA ALA A 77 -16.76 -18.15 26.41
C ALA A 77 -18.21 -18.52 26.04
N ALA A 78 -18.81 -19.45 26.78
CA ALA A 78 -20.20 -19.86 26.56
C ALA A 78 -21.17 -18.67 26.67
N ASP A 79 -20.93 -17.77 27.63
CA ASP A 79 -21.74 -16.57 27.84
C ASP A 79 -21.75 -15.62 26.63
N SER A 80 -20.74 -15.69 25.75
CA SER A 80 -20.73 -14.89 24.52
C SER A 80 -21.82 -15.29 23.53
N TYR A 81 -22.36 -16.51 23.64
CA TYR A 81 -23.48 -16.98 22.82
C TYR A 81 -24.83 -16.48 23.32
N ALA A 82 -24.94 -16.07 24.60
CA ALA A 82 -26.20 -15.58 25.16
C ALA A 82 -26.68 -14.27 24.52
N ALA A 83 -25.78 -13.54 23.85
CA ALA A 83 -26.10 -12.34 23.08
C ALA A 83 -26.75 -12.64 21.71
N TYR A 84 -26.87 -13.91 21.32
CA TYR A 84 -27.37 -14.32 20.01
C TYR A 84 -28.59 -15.25 20.14
N GLY A 85 -29.63 -14.95 19.36
CA GLY A 85 -30.78 -15.82 19.16
C GLY A 85 -30.51 -17.00 18.23
N PRO A 86 -31.51 -17.87 18.01
CA PRO A 86 -31.39 -19.03 17.13
C PRO A 86 -30.94 -18.63 15.71
N GLY A 87 -29.83 -19.20 15.23
CA GLY A 87 -29.28 -18.94 13.88
C GLY A 87 -28.52 -17.62 13.72
N GLU A 88 -28.57 -16.72 14.70
CA GLU A 88 -27.93 -15.39 14.59
C GLU A 88 -26.41 -15.46 14.61
N VAL A 89 -25.82 -16.48 15.24
CA VAL A 89 -24.37 -16.72 15.23
C VAL A 89 -23.87 -16.94 13.80
N ALA A 90 -24.53 -17.81 13.03
CA ALA A 90 -24.14 -18.09 11.66
C ALA A 90 -24.30 -16.82 10.79
N ALA A 91 -25.40 -16.09 10.95
CA ALA A 91 -25.63 -14.83 10.25
C ALA A 91 -24.55 -13.78 10.57
N ALA A 92 -24.17 -13.64 11.84
CA ALA A 92 -23.10 -12.74 12.26
C ALA A 92 -21.75 -13.14 11.66
N GLN A 93 -21.45 -14.44 11.55
CA GLN A 93 -20.22 -14.92 10.92
C GLN A 93 -20.22 -14.70 9.41
N TRP A 94 -21.35 -14.87 8.73
CA TRP A 94 -21.50 -14.49 7.32
C TRP A 94 -21.34 -13.00 7.08
N ALA A 95 -21.92 -12.15 7.95
CA ALA A 95 -21.72 -10.71 7.89
C ALA A 95 -20.23 -10.35 8.04
N ASN A 96 -19.54 -10.97 8.99
CA ASN A 96 -18.09 -10.81 9.16
C ASN A 96 -17.28 -11.28 7.94
N ALA A 97 -17.67 -12.40 7.32
CA ALA A 97 -17.07 -12.85 6.07
C ALA A 97 -17.26 -11.82 4.95
N GLY A 98 -18.46 -11.23 4.85
CA GLY A 98 -18.76 -10.15 3.92
C GLY A 98 -17.89 -8.91 4.13
N VAL A 99 -17.67 -8.49 5.38
CA VAL A 99 -16.74 -7.39 5.71
C VAL A 99 -15.31 -7.73 5.27
N GLY A 100 -14.84 -8.95 5.54
CA GLY A 100 -13.52 -9.42 5.10
C GLY A 100 -13.37 -9.40 3.58
N LEU A 101 -14.41 -9.84 2.86
CA LEU A 101 -14.44 -9.82 1.40
C LEU A 101 -14.46 -8.39 0.86
N GLY A 102 -15.25 -7.50 1.47
CA GLY A 102 -15.25 -6.08 1.13
C GLY A 102 -13.88 -5.43 1.29
N ALA A 103 -13.15 -5.76 2.37
CA ALA A 103 -11.77 -5.32 2.55
C ALA A 103 -10.84 -5.89 1.47
N ALA A 104 -10.94 -7.18 1.15
CA ALA A 104 -10.16 -7.80 0.08
C ALA A 104 -10.40 -7.12 -1.29
N LEU A 105 -11.65 -6.84 -1.63
CA LEU A 105 -12.03 -6.12 -2.84
C LEU A 105 -11.49 -4.69 -2.84
N LEU A 106 -11.58 -3.98 -1.72
CA LEU A 106 -11.03 -2.63 -1.59
C LEU A 106 -9.51 -2.62 -1.86
N PHE A 107 -8.78 -3.59 -1.31
CA PHE A 107 -7.35 -3.74 -1.61
C PHE A 107 -7.10 -4.12 -3.07
N ALA A 108 -7.87 -5.06 -3.65
CA ALA A 108 -7.74 -5.44 -5.05
C ALA A 108 -7.96 -4.25 -5.99
N LEU A 109 -8.96 -3.41 -5.72
CA LEU A 109 -9.22 -2.17 -6.47
C LEU A 109 -8.01 -1.22 -6.42
N CYS A 110 -7.28 -1.16 -5.30
CA CYS A 110 -6.07 -0.35 -5.16
C CYS A 110 -4.86 -0.88 -5.95
N ALA A 111 -4.88 -2.15 -6.35
CA ALA A 111 -3.86 -2.75 -7.21
C ALA A 111 -4.08 -2.43 -8.69
N LEU A 112 -5.31 -2.11 -9.10
CA LEU A 112 -5.64 -1.85 -10.50
C LEU A 112 -5.01 -0.54 -11.01
N PRO A 113 -4.63 -0.45 -12.29
CA PRO A 113 -4.17 0.81 -12.90
C PRO A 113 -5.21 1.94 -12.79
N SER A 114 -6.49 1.57 -12.81
CA SER A 114 -7.66 2.45 -12.66
C SER A 114 -7.86 2.99 -11.24
N ALA A 115 -7.12 2.49 -10.23
CA ALA A 115 -7.15 3.02 -8.86
C ALA A 115 -6.87 4.54 -8.79
N ARG A 116 -6.21 5.10 -9.81
CA ARG A 116 -5.98 6.55 -9.93
C ARG A 116 -7.27 7.37 -10.07
N ARG A 117 -8.35 6.75 -10.54
CA ARG A 117 -9.66 7.41 -10.71
C ARG A 117 -10.48 7.45 -9.42
N VAL A 118 -10.09 6.68 -8.40
CA VAL A 118 -10.81 6.64 -7.13
C VAL A 118 -10.46 7.90 -6.32
N PRO A 119 -11.45 8.69 -5.87
CA PRO A 119 -11.21 9.88 -5.06
C PRO A 119 -10.42 9.53 -3.80
N ARG A 120 -9.25 10.16 -3.63
CA ARG A 120 -8.38 9.94 -2.45
C ARG A 120 -9.08 10.25 -1.14
N ARG A 121 -10.02 11.20 -1.17
CA ARG A 121 -10.86 11.57 -0.02
C ARG A 121 -11.75 10.43 0.47
N LEU A 122 -12.06 9.44 -0.38
CA LEU A 122 -12.85 8.27 -0.01
C LEU A 122 -11.95 7.09 0.36
N SER A 123 -10.91 6.81 -0.43
CA SER A 123 -10.07 5.62 -0.21
C SER A 123 -9.16 5.72 1.02
N LEU A 124 -8.61 6.89 1.32
CA LEU A 124 -7.71 7.07 2.47
C LEU A 124 -8.39 6.86 3.83
N PRO A 125 -9.55 7.46 4.15
CA PRO A 125 -10.19 7.20 5.43
C PRO A 125 -10.65 5.75 5.57
N LEU A 126 -11.14 5.12 4.49
CA LEU A 126 -11.54 3.71 4.52
C LEU A 126 -10.35 2.79 4.81
N LEU A 127 -9.26 2.92 4.06
CA LEU A 127 -8.05 2.11 4.26
C LEU A 127 -7.35 2.42 5.58
N GLY A 128 -7.34 3.70 5.98
CA GLY A 128 -6.83 4.15 7.28
C GLY A 128 -7.63 3.56 8.43
N GLY A 129 -8.96 3.55 8.32
CA GLY A 129 -9.86 2.92 9.29
C GLY A 129 -9.63 1.41 9.41
N VAL A 130 -9.53 0.70 8.28
CA VAL A 130 -9.19 -0.74 8.28
C VAL A 130 -7.85 -0.98 8.99
N ALA A 131 -6.81 -0.21 8.64
CA ALA A 131 -5.50 -0.33 9.27
C ALA A 131 -5.57 -0.07 10.79
N ALA A 132 -6.26 0.99 11.21
CA ALA A 132 -6.40 1.35 12.62
C ALA A 132 -7.12 0.27 13.42
N VAL A 133 -8.27 -0.22 12.92
CA VAL A 133 -9.06 -1.27 13.59
C VAL A 133 -8.26 -2.55 13.73
N VAL A 134 -7.60 -2.98 12.66
CA VAL A 134 -6.85 -4.24 12.65
C VAL A 134 -5.60 -4.14 13.53
N LEU A 135 -4.89 -3.01 13.55
CA LEU A 135 -3.74 -2.81 14.43
C LEU A 135 -4.16 -2.72 15.91
N ALA A 136 -5.23 -1.99 16.22
CA ALA A 136 -5.79 -1.92 17.57
C ALA A 136 -6.23 -3.32 18.04
N GLY A 137 -6.90 -4.08 17.17
CA GLY A 137 -7.27 -5.47 17.42
C GLY A 137 -6.07 -6.37 17.67
N ALA A 138 -4.99 -6.24 16.87
CA ALA A 138 -3.76 -6.99 17.05
C ALA A 138 -3.15 -6.75 18.44
N VAL A 139 -2.97 -5.48 18.82
CA VAL A 139 -2.42 -5.11 20.13
C VAL A 139 -3.31 -5.61 21.24
N GLY A 140 -4.63 -5.37 21.16
CA GLY A 140 -5.58 -5.80 22.18
C GLY A 140 -5.59 -7.32 22.38
N MET A 141 -5.47 -8.10 21.31
CA MET A 141 -5.45 -9.56 21.39
C MET A 141 -4.15 -10.10 21.98
N VAL A 142 -3.00 -9.55 21.59
CA VAL A 142 -1.71 -9.95 22.14
C VAL A 142 -1.64 -9.58 23.62
N VAL A 143 -2.01 -8.35 23.99
CA VAL A 143 -2.02 -7.90 25.38
C VAL A 143 -2.96 -8.75 26.23
N ARG A 144 -4.18 -9.03 25.74
CA ARG A 144 -5.14 -9.91 26.44
C ARG A 144 -4.61 -11.33 26.59
N ASP A 145 -3.90 -11.84 25.60
CA ASP A 145 -3.34 -13.19 25.71
C ASP A 145 -2.20 -13.26 26.73
N LEU A 146 -1.31 -12.27 26.73
CA LEU A 146 -0.23 -12.17 27.70
C LEU A 146 -0.73 -11.98 29.14
N SER A 147 -1.86 -11.29 29.34
CA SER A 147 -2.42 -11.06 30.66
C SER A 147 -3.34 -12.16 31.17
N ALA A 148 -4.10 -12.82 30.28
CA ALA A 148 -5.19 -13.72 30.67
C ALA A 148 -5.13 -15.12 30.01
N GLY A 149 -4.13 -15.45 29.19
CA GLY A 149 -3.97 -16.78 28.58
C GLY A 149 -5.14 -17.20 27.66
N SER A 150 -5.75 -16.22 26.99
CA SER A 150 -6.99 -16.40 26.23
C SER A 150 -6.84 -17.17 24.90
N GLY A 151 -5.62 -17.41 24.42
CA GLY A 151 -5.29 -18.09 23.16
C GLY A 151 -5.26 -17.18 21.93
N GLY A 152 -5.26 -15.85 22.11
CA GLY A 152 -5.45 -14.88 21.02
C GLY A 152 -4.20 -14.48 20.23
N THR A 153 -3.00 -14.91 20.64
CA THR A 153 -1.75 -14.41 20.04
C THR A 153 -1.63 -14.70 18.54
N PHE A 154 -1.97 -15.90 18.07
CA PHE A 154 -1.83 -16.24 16.65
C PHE A 154 -2.69 -15.34 15.75
N PHE A 155 -3.96 -15.14 16.11
CA PHE A 155 -4.83 -14.22 15.37
C PHE A 155 -4.38 -12.77 15.55
N GLY A 156 -3.85 -12.39 16.71
CA GLY A 156 -3.24 -11.07 16.93
C GLY A 156 -2.07 -10.81 15.98
N LEU A 157 -1.17 -11.78 15.78
CA LEU A 157 -0.07 -11.69 14.82
C LEU A 157 -0.57 -11.62 13.38
N TYR A 158 -1.58 -12.42 13.02
CA TYR A 158 -2.27 -12.31 11.73
C TYR A 158 -2.79 -10.89 11.49
N CYS A 159 -3.45 -10.29 12.49
CA CYS A 159 -3.93 -8.92 12.44
C CYS A 159 -2.76 -7.93 12.32
N LEU A 160 -1.65 -8.12 13.02
CA LEU A 160 -0.48 -7.26 12.90
C LEU A 160 0.05 -7.22 11.47
N VAL A 161 0.24 -8.39 10.84
CA VAL A 161 0.66 -8.47 9.43
C VAL A 161 -0.35 -7.77 8.53
N TRP A 162 -1.64 -8.02 8.73
CA TRP A 162 -2.70 -7.40 7.95
C TRP A 162 -2.70 -5.87 8.08
N GLY A 163 -2.52 -5.35 9.29
CA GLY A 163 -2.42 -3.92 9.58
C GLY A 163 -1.20 -3.26 8.93
N VAL A 164 -0.05 -3.92 8.94
CA VAL A 164 1.16 -3.45 8.23
C VAL A 164 0.92 -3.41 6.72
N LEU A 165 0.31 -4.44 6.14
CA LEU A 165 -0.04 -4.48 4.73
C LEU A 165 -0.99 -3.33 4.36
N ALA A 166 -2.07 -3.15 5.13
CA ALA A 166 -3.04 -2.08 4.94
C ALA A 166 -2.38 -0.69 5.04
N THR A 167 -1.51 -0.49 6.02
CA THR A 167 -0.74 0.75 6.20
C THR A 167 0.19 1.01 5.02
N GLY A 168 0.85 -0.03 4.50
CA GLY A 168 1.68 0.05 3.30
C GLY A 168 0.89 0.54 2.07
N VAL A 169 -0.34 0.06 1.89
CA VAL A 169 -1.25 0.53 0.84
C VAL A 169 -1.64 1.99 1.08
N THR A 170 -2.09 2.34 2.28
CA THR A 170 -2.53 3.71 2.64
C THR A 170 -1.42 4.73 2.43
N VAL A 171 -0.22 4.47 2.97
CA VAL A 171 0.96 5.34 2.79
C VAL A 171 1.37 5.38 1.32
N GLY A 172 1.33 4.25 0.63
CA GLY A 172 1.62 4.15 -0.79
C GLY A 172 0.67 5.00 -1.65
N LEU A 173 -0.61 5.12 -1.28
CA LEU A 173 -1.58 5.99 -1.92
C LEU A 173 -1.42 7.44 -1.50
N ALA A 174 -1.14 7.72 -0.22
CA ALA A 174 -0.92 9.07 0.33
C ALA A 174 0.31 9.77 -0.30
N ARG A 175 1.34 9.00 -0.68
CA ARG A 175 2.55 9.53 -1.31
C ARG A 175 2.46 9.70 -2.82
N ARG A 176 1.37 9.28 -3.49
CA ARG A 176 1.17 9.54 -4.92
C ARG A 176 0.96 11.05 -5.12
N ARG A 177 1.85 11.68 -5.88
CA ARG A 177 1.65 13.06 -6.36
C ARG A 177 0.49 13.07 -7.38
N PRO A 178 -0.35 14.13 -7.39
CA PRO A 178 -1.41 14.27 -8.39
C PRO A 178 -0.85 14.31 -9.81
#